data_AF-C6XHT7-F1
#
_entry.id   AF-C6XHT7-F1
#
_cell.length_a   1.000
_cell.length_b   1.000
_cell.length_c   1.000
_cell.angle_alpha   90.00
_cell.angle_beta   90.00
_cell.angle_gamma   90.00
#
_symmetry.space_group_name_H-M   'P 1'
#
loop_
_entity.id
_entity.type
_entity.pdbx_description
1 polymer ?
#
loop_
_entity_poly.entity_id
_entity_poly.type
_entity_poly.pdbx_seq_one_letter_code
_entity_poly.pdbx_strand_id
1 'polypeptide(L)'
;MLSITKKYDPFPAETTIEGIARLSPPSGPAFPGLFDFNFSSYYKGISAIGYFYSIPKMIYSSESHNTWTWKKISSIKQSFLNEIRANIGTYGSASASIFLIKHFHCIPVYGLIANILAIPILSFVVIPAGLIAILLMILSLDNIPFGVMAWGLDIIIHIAHRISVAHNEFCIGRIPETSFVTIVVEFLLMVFCKTNIRHIGSIMIGITIIILFTFPYSFSPDLLISEKGNLVALVDKNTLISNYSNPPSFIFSQWKSALITPFHEAPHVQKEDLQEKNQSSLKEILRSMQPRKFLCIKKSFCVGCHRSDVIVGVLKRKDMIRLSCQLSDILITTIRDINTKLCNVSLLITPEILQKQGSLEITIIPPSNDNDKVKFIIKSAIENLHFPWTKHRI
;
A
#
# COMPACT_ATOMS: atom_id res chain seq x y z
N MET A 1 12.99 7.34 -6.43
CA MET A 1 13.52 7.00 -7.78
C MET A 1 13.45 8.24 -8.66
N LEU A 2 14.61 8.75 -9.10
CA LEU A 2 14.70 9.94 -9.94
C LEU A 2 15.19 9.56 -11.33
N SER A 3 14.46 9.99 -12.36
CA SER A 3 14.83 9.76 -13.77
C SER A 3 15.58 10.97 -14.32
N ILE A 4 16.54 10.74 -15.22
CA ILE A 4 17.26 11.80 -15.94
C ILE A 4 16.91 11.64 -17.41
N THR A 5 16.36 12.69 -18.02
CA THR A 5 15.83 12.66 -19.39
C THR A 5 16.90 12.86 -20.46
N LYS A 6 18.09 13.39 -20.10
CA LYS A 6 19.24 13.56 -21.00
C LYS A 6 20.21 12.39 -20.86
N LYS A 7 20.96 12.06 -21.92
CA LYS A 7 22.01 11.02 -21.87
C LYS A 7 23.16 11.46 -20.95
N TYR A 8 23.60 10.58 -20.06
CA TYR A 8 24.63 10.83 -19.06
C TYR A 8 25.36 9.52 -18.74
N ASP A 9 26.59 9.63 -18.22
CA ASP A 9 27.34 8.49 -17.72
C ASP A 9 26.83 8.09 -16.33
N PRO A 10 26.74 6.79 -16.00
CA PRO A 10 26.16 6.33 -14.75
C PRO A 10 26.93 6.87 -13.54
N PHE A 11 26.20 7.39 -12.55
CA PHE A 11 26.78 7.83 -11.29
C PHE A 11 27.24 6.61 -10.47
N PRO A 12 28.46 6.65 -9.88
CA PRO A 12 28.92 5.60 -8.98
C PRO A 12 28.00 5.47 -7.76
N ALA A 13 27.85 4.25 -7.23
CA ALA A 13 27.09 4.02 -6.00
C ALA A 13 27.67 4.85 -4.83
N GLU A 14 26.81 5.25 -3.89
CA GLU A 14 27.17 6.05 -2.70
C GLU A 14 27.66 7.48 -2.98
N THR A 15 27.50 7.99 -4.19
CA THR A 15 27.79 9.39 -4.50
C THR A 15 26.62 10.30 -4.15
N THR A 16 26.91 11.44 -3.51
CA THR A 16 25.92 12.49 -3.31
C THR A 16 25.79 13.28 -4.60
N ILE A 17 24.57 13.49 -5.06
CA ILE A 17 24.30 14.24 -6.30
C ILE A 17 23.44 15.45 -5.99
N GLU A 18 23.78 16.59 -6.60
CA GLU A 18 23.06 17.85 -6.47
C GLU A 18 22.50 18.27 -7.83
N GLY A 19 21.23 18.66 -7.86
CA GLY A 19 20.61 19.15 -9.07
C GLY A 19 19.18 19.61 -8.83
N ILE A 20 18.68 20.42 -9.75
CA ILE A 20 17.29 20.87 -9.71
C ILE A 20 16.41 19.74 -10.24
N ALA A 21 15.56 19.19 -9.36
CA ALA A 21 14.63 18.12 -9.69
C ALA A 21 13.19 18.51 -9.39
N ARG A 22 12.26 17.98 -10.19
CA ARG A 22 10.86 17.93 -9.79
C ARG A 22 10.65 16.69 -8.95
N LEU A 23 10.45 16.89 -7.66
CA LEU A 23 10.10 15.81 -6.74
C LEU A 23 8.58 15.73 -6.59
N SER A 24 8.07 14.52 -6.52
CA SER A 24 6.72 14.20 -6.14
C SER A 24 6.78 13.15 -5.05
N PRO A 25 5.89 13.22 -4.06
CA PRO A 25 5.84 12.18 -3.07
C PRO A 25 5.50 10.82 -3.72
N PRO A 26 5.92 9.71 -3.09
CA PRO A 26 5.43 8.38 -3.45
C PRO A 26 3.88 8.31 -3.33
N SER A 27 3.25 7.29 -3.89
CA SER A 27 1.81 7.10 -3.78
C SER A 27 1.36 6.96 -2.31
N GLY A 28 0.21 7.55 -1.93
CA GLY A 28 -0.36 7.41 -0.60
C GLY A 28 -0.86 5.99 -0.30
N PRO A 29 -1.35 5.73 0.93
CA PRO A 29 -1.90 4.44 1.29
C PRO A 29 -3.11 4.12 0.41
N ALA A 30 -3.06 2.99 -0.31
CA ALA A 30 -4.10 2.65 -1.27
C ALA A 30 -5.41 2.17 -0.62
N PHE A 31 -5.40 1.96 0.70
CA PHE A 31 -6.52 1.48 1.50
C PHE A 31 -6.45 2.04 2.93
N PRO A 32 -7.59 2.31 3.59
CA PRO A 32 -7.60 2.79 4.97
C PRO A 32 -6.91 1.87 5.98
N GLY A 33 -6.09 2.46 6.85
CA GLY A 33 -5.30 1.73 7.85
C GLY A 33 -3.98 1.11 7.35
N LEU A 34 -3.65 1.22 6.05
CA LEU A 34 -2.31 0.88 5.53
C LEU A 34 -1.28 1.98 5.89
N PHE A 35 0.00 1.62 5.83
CA PHE A 35 1.09 2.56 6.11
C PHE A 35 1.23 3.65 5.03
N ASP A 36 1.36 4.92 5.44
CA ASP A 36 1.54 6.06 4.54
C ASP A 36 3.03 6.27 4.18
N PHE A 37 3.46 5.63 3.09
CA PHE A 37 4.83 5.79 2.53
C PHE A 37 5.06 7.18 1.93
N ASN A 38 4.02 7.77 1.32
CA ASN A 38 4.03 9.10 0.70
C ASN A 38 4.53 10.15 1.71
N PHE A 39 3.91 10.15 2.88
CA PHE A 39 4.14 11.19 3.88
C PHE A 39 5.47 11.04 4.63
N SER A 40 5.76 9.84 5.14
CA SER A 40 6.92 9.61 6.01
C SER A 40 8.26 9.76 5.29
N SER A 41 8.32 9.40 4.01
CA SER A 41 9.57 9.36 3.27
C SER A 41 9.85 10.66 2.53
N TYR A 42 8.83 11.33 1.98
CA TYR A 42 9.00 12.60 1.27
C TYR A 42 9.34 13.75 2.22
N TYR A 43 8.63 13.89 3.33
CA TYR A 43 8.83 15.02 4.26
C TYR A 43 10.00 14.83 5.23
N LYS A 44 10.44 13.59 5.49
CA LYS A 44 11.73 13.34 6.19
C LYS A 44 12.94 13.45 5.26
N GLY A 45 12.73 13.74 3.97
CA GLY A 45 13.81 13.81 2.98
C GLY A 45 14.46 12.45 2.65
N ILE A 46 13.77 11.33 2.93
CA ILE A 46 14.32 9.97 2.81
C ILE A 46 14.06 9.39 1.41
N SER A 47 12.89 9.64 0.82
CA SER A 47 12.55 9.12 -0.52
C SER A 47 11.54 10.00 -1.26
N ALA A 48 11.82 10.23 -2.55
CA ALA A 48 10.96 10.94 -3.49
C ALA A 48 11.00 10.27 -4.87
N ILE A 49 9.96 10.48 -5.68
CA ILE A 49 9.91 10.05 -7.08
C ILE A 49 9.86 11.28 -7.95
N GLY A 50 10.58 11.29 -9.08
CA GLY A 50 10.71 12.52 -9.84
C GLY A 50 11.65 12.43 -11.01
N TYR A 51 11.98 13.59 -11.57
CA TYR A 51 12.99 13.70 -12.62
C TYR A 51 13.82 14.97 -12.44
N PHE A 52 15.08 14.91 -12.85
CA PHE A 52 15.93 16.09 -12.89
C PHE A 52 15.65 16.92 -14.13
N TYR A 53 15.69 18.25 -14.01
CA TYR A 53 15.60 19.16 -15.16
C TYR A 53 16.93 19.27 -15.92
N SER A 54 18.04 18.93 -15.26
CA SER A 54 19.40 18.93 -15.81
C SER A 54 20.17 17.71 -15.30
N ILE A 55 21.31 17.37 -15.91
CA ILE A 55 22.18 16.32 -15.38
C ILE A 55 22.70 16.79 -14.00
N PRO A 56 22.48 16.03 -12.92
CA PRO A 56 22.92 16.44 -11.59
C PRO A 56 24.45 16.36 -11.46
N LYS A 57 25.03 17.22 -10.63
CA LYS A 57 26.47 17.28 -10.36
C LYS A 57 26.80 16.40 -9.15
N MET A 58 27.94 15.71 -9.18
CA MET A 58 28.42 14.95 -8.03
C MET A 58 29.04 15.88 -7.00
N ILE A 59 28.68 15.67 -5.73
CA ILE A 59 29.31 16.27 -4.56
C ILE A 59 30.02 15.14 -3.80
N TYR A 60 31.31 15.32 -3.55
CA TYR A 60 32.07 14.47 -2.64
C TYR A 60 31.84 14.97 -1.21
N SER A 61 31.08 14.21 -0.42
CA SER A 61 30.95 14.43 1.02
C SER A 61 32.15 13.79 1.73
N SER A 62 32.91 14.56 2.51
CA SER A 62 33.87 14.02 3.47
C SER A 62 33.32 14.20 4.88
N GLU A 63 32.71 13.17 5.45
CA GLU A 63 32.34 13.16 6.87
C GLU A 63 32.96 11.97 7.60
N SER A 64 33.79 12.34 8.58
CA SER A 64 34.49 11.48 9.54
C SER A 64 33.62 11.34 10.79
N HIS A 65 33.20 10.12 11.12
CA HIS A 65 32.42 9.85 12.33
C HIS A 65 33.31 9.31 13.45
N ASN A 66 33.47 10.12 14.49
CA ASN A 66 34.17 9.82 15.74
C ASN A 66 33.15 9.32 16.78
N THR A 67 33.36 8.13 17.38
CA THR A 67 32.46 7.54 18.38
C THR A 67 33.12 7.40 19.74
N TRP A 68 32.70 8.20 20.72
CA TRP A 68 33.02 8.00 22.13
C TRP A 68 31.82 8.36 23.02
N THR A 69 31.54 7.49 24.00
CA THR A 69 30.70 7.65 25.22
C THR A 69 29.30 7.03 25.24
N TRP A 70 29.20 5.77 25.72
CA TRP A 70 28.08 5.28 26.55
C TRP A 70 28.57 4.18 27.51
N LYS A 71 29.23 4.56 28.60
CA LYS A 71 29.48 3.67 29.74
C LYS A 71 29.26 4.41 31.05
N LYS A 72 28.03 4.40 31.57
CA LYS A 72 27.71 4.34 33.02
C LYS A 72 26.19 4.33 33.33
N ILE A 73 25.42 3.41 32.75
CA ILE A 73 24.11 3.05 33.34
C ILE A 73 23.84 1.57 33.13
N SER A 74 24.20 0.69 34.09
CA SER A 74 23.52 -0.61 34.27
C SER A 74 24.22 -1.53 35.28
N SER A 75 23.65 -1.71 36.47
CA SER A 75 23.79 -2.97 37.22
C SER A 75 22.48 -3.78 37.27
N ILE A 76 21.33 -3.22 36.86
CA ILE A 76 20.03 -3.94 36.79
C ILE A 76 19.60 -4.26 35.34
N LYS A 77 20.30 -3.72 34.33
CA LYS A 77 19.93 -3.80 32.90
C LYS A 77 20.61 -4.94 32.09
N GLN A 78 21.67 -5.55 32.60
CA GLN A 78 22.56 -6.36 31.75
C GLN A 78 22.01 -7.74 31.37
N SER A 79 21.30 -8.41 32.29
CA SER A 79 20.69 -9.71 31.96
C SER A 79 19.58 -9.58 30.90
N PHE A 80 18.86 -8.46 30.86
CA PHE A 80 17.82 -8.17 29.85
C PHE A 80 18.44 -7.82 28.50
N LEU A 81 19.47 -6.96 28.50
CA LEU A 81 20.18 -6.58 27.29
C LEU A 81 20.94 -7.75 26.66
N ASN A 82 21.43 -8.70 27.47
CA ASN A 82 22.13 -9.89 26.96
C ASN A 82 21.18 -10.88 26.28
N GLU A 83 19.97 -11.08 26.81
CA GLU A 83 18.97 -11.95 26.17
C GLU A 83 18.42 -11.33 24.88
N ILE A 84 18.13 -10.03 24.89
CA ILE A 84 17.75 -9.32 23.66
C ILE A 84 18.89 -9.36 22.64
N ARG A 85 20.15 -9.13 23.05
CA ARG A 85 21.30 -9.18 22.14
C ARG A 85 21.50 -10.59 21.56
N ALA A 86 21.31 -11.63 22.36
CA ALA A 86 21.42 -13.02 21.92
C ALA A 86 20.32 -13.41 20.92
N ASN A 87 19.09 -12.89 21.09
CA ASN A 87 17.92 -13.26 20.29
C ASN A 87 17.39 -12.12 19.42
N ILE A 88 18.22 -11.11 19.14
CA ILE A 88 17.78 -9.87 18.47
C ILE A 88 17.23 -10.15 17.08
N GLY A 89 17.80 -11.14 16.38
CA GLY A 89 17.32 -11.59 15.08
C GLY A 89 15.93 -12.22 15.15
N THR A 90 15.70 -13.09 16.14
CA THR A 90 14.42 -13.81 16.28
C THR A 90 13.31 -12.88 16.75
N TYR A 91 13.54 -12.09 17.80
CA TYR A 91 12.52 -11.15 18.29
C TYR A 91 12.30 -9.99 17.32
N GLY A 92 13.36 -9.52 16.66
CA GLY A 92 13.27 -8.49 15.62
C GLY A 92 12.46 -8.96 14.42
N SER A 93 12.72 -10.17 13.91
CA SER A 93 11.97 -10.74 12.79
C SER A 93 10.50 -11.05 13.15
N ALA A 94 10.23 -11.58 14.34
CA ALA A 94 8.87 -11.85 14.80
C ALA A 94 8.06 -10.56 14.95
N SER A 95 8.65 -9.53 15.58
CA SER A 95 8.05 -8.20 15.69
C SER A 95 7.76 -7.62 14.30
N ALA A 96 8.76 -7.57 13.43
CA ALA A 96 8.60 -7.06 12.06
C ALA A 96 7.47 -7.78 11.30
N SER A 97 7.34 -9.10 11.48
CA SER A 97 6.26 -9.89 10.87
C SER A 97 4.87 -9.47 11.36
N ILE A 98 4.69 -9.24 12.66
CA ILE A 98 3.40 -8.79 13.24
C ILE A 98 2.97 -7.45 12.61
N PHE A 99 3.89 -6.49 12.49
CA PHE A 99 3.62 -5.19 11.86
C PHE A 99 3.42 -5.31 10.34
N LEU A 100 4.16 -6.19 9.67
CA LEU A 100 4.00 -6.45 8.24
C LEU A 100 2.60 -6.98 7.94
N ILE A 101 2.13 -7.95 8.71
CA ILE A 101 0.78 -8.52 8.55
C ILE A 101 -0.27 -7.44 8.74
N LYS A 102 -0.14 -6.60 9.79
CA LYS A 102 -1.11 -5.54 10.06
C LYS A 102 -1.21 -4.50 8.94
N HIS A 103 -0.08 -4.16 8.31
CA HIS A 103 -0.02 -3.07 7.32
C HIS A 103 -0.08 -3.52 5.87
N PHE A 104 0.26 -4.77 5.54
CA PHE A 104 0.26 -5.26 4.17
C PHE A 104 -0.73 -6.39 3.95
N HIS A 105 -1.28 -6.97 5.01
CA HIS A 105 -2.28 -8.04 4.98
C HIS A 105 -1.83 -9.33 4.30
N CYS A 106 -0.58 -9.43 3.86
CA CYS A 106 0.03 -10.63 3.30
C CYS A 106 1.44 -10.84 3.84
N ILE A 107 1.84 -12.12 3.87
CA ILE A 107 3.17 -12.55 4.25
C ILE A 107 3.83 -13.21 3.03
N PRO A 108 5.06 -12.81 2.66
CA PRO A 108 5.83 -13.52 1.66
C PRO A 108 6.34 -14.85 2.26
N VAL A 109 5.75 -15.98 1.85
CA VAL A 109 5.99 -17.30 2.45
C VAL A 109 7.45 -17.74 2.27
N TYR A 110 7.97 -17.63 1.05
CA TYR A 110 9.35 -17.92 0.68
C TYR A 110 10.30 -16.75 0.97
N GLY A 111 9.83 -15.65 1.59
CA GLY A 111 10.71 -14.54 1.98
C GLY A 111 11.78 -14.99 2.99
N LEU A 112 11.41 -15.87 3.93
CA LEU A 112 12.35 -16.48 4.86
C LEU A 112 13.41 -17.32 4.14
N ILE A 113 12.98 -18.18 3.22
CA ILE A 113 13.88 -19.06 2.44
C ILE A 113 14.80 -18.22 1.55
N ALA A 114 14.28 -17.17 0.90
CA ALA A 114 15.07 -16.23 0.11
C ALA A 114 16.19 -15.62 0.95
N ASN A 115 15.87 -15.15 2.16
CA ASN A 115 16.85 -14.56 3.06
C ASN A 115 17.88 -15.58 3.56
N ILE A 116 17.44 -16.79 3.94
CA ILE A 116 18.35 -17.87 4.38
C ILE A 116 19.33 -18.25 3.27
N LEU A 117 18.92 -18.23 2.00
CA LEU A 117 19.80 -18.53 0.88
C LEU A 117 20.68 -17.33 0.48
N ALA A 118 20.15 -16.12 0.52
CA ALA A 118 20.85 -14.92 0.09
C ALA A 118 21.91 -14.44 1.10
N ILE A 119 21.61 -14.50 2.40
CA ILE A 119 22.48 -13.95 3.46
C ILE A 119 23.86 -14.64 3.50
N PRO A 120 23.99 -15.98 3.40
CA PRO A 120 25.29 -16.63 3.34
C PRO A 120 26.11 -16.19 2.12
N ILE A 121 25.49 -16.10 0.94
CA ILE A 121 26.19 -15.66 -0.28
C ILE A 121 26.65 -14.21 -0.12
N LEU A 122 25.76 -13.36 0.39
CA LEU A 122 26.08 -11.95 0.65
C LEU A 122 27.24 -11.83 1.66
N SER A 123 27.18 -12.56 2.77
CA SER A 123 28.12 -12.45 3.89
C SER A 123 29.47 -13.12 3.65
N PHE A 124 29.49 -14.27 2.97
CA PHE A 124 30.72 -15.04 2.76
C PHE A 124 31.40 -14.75 1.42
N VAL A 125 30.64 -14.29 0.41
CA VAL A 125 31.18 -14.06 -0.94
C VAL A 125 31.19 -12.58 -1.26
N VAL A 126 30.03 -11.93 -1.29
CA VAL A 126 29.88 -10.57 -1.83
C VAL A 126 30.60 -9.54 -0.96
N ILE A 127 30.34 -9.52 0.36
CA ILE A 127 30.91 -8.53 1.27
C ILE A 127 32.44 -8.71 1.42
N PRO A 128 32.99 -9.92 1.64
CA PRO A 128 34.43 -10.10 1.74
C PRO A 128 35.15 -9.77 0.43
N ALA A 129 34.57 -10.15 -0.72
CA ALA A 129 35.12 -9.77 -2.03
C ALA A 129 35.11 -8.25 -2.23
N GLY A 130 34.04 -7.55 -1.83
CA GLY A 130 33.98 -6.10 -1.84
C GLY A 130 35.03 -5.43 -0.95
N LEU A 131 35.25 -5.95 0.26
CA LEU A 131 36.31 -5.47 1.15
C LEU A 131 37.70 -5.66 0.54
N ILE A 132 37.96 -6.84 -0.04
CA ILE A 132 39.22 -7.15 -0.71
C ILE A 132 39.40 -6.27 -1.96
N ALA A 133 38.33 -5.97 -2.69
CA ALA A 133 38.35 -5.06 -3.84
C ALA A 133 38.86 -3.68 -3.43
N ILE A 134 38.29 -3.12 -2.35
CA ILE A 134 38.70 -1.82 -1.80
C ILE A 134 40.18 -1.83 -1.41
N LEU A 135 40.66 -2.91 -0.77
CA LEU A 135 42.07 -3.04 -0.39
C LEU A 135 43.00 -3.16 -1.61
N LEU A 136 42.59 -3.85 -2.67
CA LEU A 136 43.39 -4.06 -3.89
C LEU A 136 43.29 -2.93 -4.90
N MET A 137 42.36 -1.98 -4.72
CA MET A 137 42.20 -0.81 -5.56
C MET A 137 43.47 0.05 -5.58
N ILE A 138 44.19 0.14 -4.46
CA ILE A 138 45.49 0.85 -4.38
C ILE A 138 46.58 0.21 -5.26
N LEU A 139 46.45 -1.08 -5.57
CA LEU A 139 47.36 -1.82 -6.46
C LEU A 139 46.79 -1.95 -7.89
N SER A 140 45.61 -1.38 -8.19
CA SER A 140 44.89 -1.55 -9.47
C SER A 140 44.60 -3.03 -9.84
N LEU A 141 44.39 -3.89 -8.83
CA LEU A 141 44.09 -5.32 -8.98
C LEU A 141 42.64 -5.69 -8.58
N ASP A 142 41.74 -4.71 -8.59
CA ASP A 142 40.35 -4.78 -8.14
C ASP A 142 39.41 -5.58 -9.08
N ASN A 143 39.82 -5.81 -10.33
CA ASN A 143 39.04 -6.59 -11.31
C ASN A 143 38.67 -8.01 -10.82
N ILE A 144 39.60 -8.70 -10.14
CA ILE A 144 39.37 -10.08 -9.71
C ILE A 144 38.34 -10.14 -8.57
N PRO A 145 38.48 -9.39 -7.47
CA PRO A 145 37.46 -9.33 -6.42
C PRO A 145 36.09 -8.85 -6.92
N PHE A 146 36.04 -7.87 -7.83
CA PHE A 146 34.76 -7.45 -8.42
C PHE A 146 34.10 -8.55 -9.25
N GLY A 147 34.88 -9.38 -9.96
CA GLY A 147 34.36 -10.56 -10.64
C GLY A 147 33.71 -11.56 -9.68
N VAL A 148 34.33 -11.82 -8.52
CA VAL A 148 33.77 -12.70 -7.48
C VAL A 148 32.49 -12.11 -6.87
N MET A 149 32.49 -10.80 -6.62
CA MET A 149 31.33 -10.08 -6.10
C MET A 149 30.16 -10.12 -7.09
N ALA A 150 30.40 -9.87 -8.38
CA ALA A 150 29.39 -9.93 -9.44
C ALA A 150 28.78 -11.34 -9.54
N TRP A 151 29.61 -12.38 -9.50
CA TRP A 151 29.15 -13.77 -9.48
C TRP A 151 28.24 -14.06 -8.27
N GLY A 152 28.59 -13.57 -7.08
CA GLY A 152 27.75 -13.71 -5.88
C GLY A 152 26.40 -13.00 -6.01
N LEU A 153 26.38 -11.79 -6.59
CA LEU A 153 25.16 -11.04 -6.85
C LEU A 153 24.27 -11.71 -7.90
N ASP A 154 24.85 -12.28 -8.96
CA ASP A 154 24.10 -13.01 -9.99
C ASP A 154 23.34 -14.21 -9.41
N ILE A 155 23.93 -14.91 -8.44
CA ILE A 155 23.25 -16.00 -7.73
C ILE A 155 22.08 -15.47 -6.91
N ILE A 156 22.27 -14.37 -6.18
CA ILE A 156 21.20 -13.75 -5.38
C ILE A 156 20.05 -13.30 -6.28
N ILE A 157 20.34 -12.68 -7.43
CA ILE A 157 19.33 -12.25 -8.41
C ILE A 157 18.59 -13.46 -9.01
N HIS A 158 19.30 -14.54 -9.33
CA HIS A 158 18.67 -15.78 -9.81
C HIS A 158 17.70 -16.37 -8.77
N ILE A 159 18.09 -16.39 -7.50
CA ILE A 159 17.22 -16.84 -6.39
C ILE A 159 15.98 -15.95 -6.31
N ALA A 160 16.15 -14.62 -6.36
CA ALA A 160 15.05 -13.66 -6.29
C ALA A 160 14.05 -13.86 -7.44
N HIS A 161 14.52 -14.01 -8.68
CA HIS A 161 13.64 -14.24 -9.83
C HIS A 161 12.87 -15.56 -9.70
N ARG A 162 13.53 -16.66 -9.29
CA ARG A 162 12.87 -17.96 -9.08
C ARG A 162 11.76 -17.87 -8.03
N ILE A 163 12.00 -17.14 -6.94
CA ILE A 163 11.03 -17.00 -5.85
C ILE A 163 9.89 -16.06 -6.22
N SER A 164 10.15 -15.02 -7.01
CA SER A 164 9.12 -14.03 -7.42
C SER A 164 8.03 -14.60 -8.33
N VAL A 165 8.33 -15.63 -9.11
CA VAL A 165 7.38 -16.26 -10.05
C VAL A 165 6.49 -17.28 -9.35
N ALA A 166 6.92 -17.82 -8.22
CA ALA A 166 6.08 -18.71 -7.42
C ALA A 166 4.96 -17.88 -6.75
N HIS A 167 3.73 -18.39 -6.74
CA HIS A 167 2.62 -17.75 -6.01
C HIS A 167 2.92 -17.81 -4.51
N ASN A 168 3.50 -16.74 -3.99
CA ASN A 168 4.29 -16.77 -2.76
C ASN A 168 3.69 -15.90 -1.63
N GLU A 169 2.47 -15.44 -1.81
CA GLU A 169 1.85 -14.52 -0.87
C GLU A 169 0.69 -15.22 -0.17
N PHE A 170 0.81 -15.36 1.15
CA PHE A 170 -0.31 -15.81 1.98
C PHE A 170 -0.98 -14.57 2.57
N CYS A 171 -2.18 -14.26 2.11
CA CYS A 171 -2.93 -13.09 2.54
C CYS A 171 -3.92 -13.44 3.65
N ILE A 172 -3.73 -12.81 4.81
CA ILE A 172 -4.52 -12.99 6.03
C ILE A 172 -5.74 -12.06 6.04
N GLY A 173 -5.71 -10.99 5.24
CA GLY A 173 -6.74 -9.96 5.25
C GLY A 173 -6.68 -9.06 6.47
N ARG A 174 -7.69 -8.19 6.59
CA ARG A 174 -7.72 -7.14 7.61
C ARG A 174 -7.85 -7.70 9.03
N ILE A 175 -6.89 -7.35 9.87
CA ILE A 175 -6.92 -7.67 11.30
C ILE A 175 -7.54 -6.50 12.09
N PRO A 176 -8.50 -6.78 13.00
CA PRO A 176 -9.03 -5.78 13.92
C PRO A 176 -7.93 -5.11 14.75
N GLU A 177 -8.11 -3.83 15.08
CA GLU A 177 -7.15 -3.09 15.92
C GLU A 177 -7.02 -3.71 17.32
N THR A 178 -8.13 -4.19 17.88
CA THR A 178 -8.14 -4.88 19.18
C THR A 178 -7.26 -6.12 19.16
N SER A 179 -7.45 -7.00 18.18
CA SER A 179 -6.64 -8.22 18.01
C SER A 179 -5.16 -7.89 17.81
N PHE A 180 -4.84 -6.86 17.04
CA PHE A 180 -3.46 -6.42 16.84
C PHE A 180 -2.80 -5.95 18.14
N VAL A 181 -3.46 -5.08 18.92
CA VAL A 181 -2.94 -4.61 20.21
C VAL A 181 -2.76 -5.78 21.17
N THR A 182 -3.72 -6.71 21.21
CA THR A 182 -3.63 -7.92 22.02
C THR A 182 -2.40 -8.75 21.64
N ILE A 183 -2.17 -9.04 20.36
CA ILE A 183 -0.99 -9.78 19.88
C ILE A 183 0.31 -9.08 20.29
N VAL A 184 0.38 -7.74 20.17
CA VAL A 184 1.56 -6.97 20.59
C VAL A 184 1.80 -7.11 22.08
N VAL A 185 0.76 -6.98 22.91
CA VAL A 185 0.87 -7.13 24.38
C VAL A 185 1.30 -8.56 24.76
N GLU A 186 0.71 -9.58 24.13
CA GLU A 186 1.08 -10.97 24.37
C GLU A 186 2.52 -11.27 23.95
N PHE A 187 2.97 -10.71 22.83
CA PHE A 187 4.37 -10.80 22.38
C PHE A 187 5.31 -10.09 23.35
N LEU A 188 4.93 -8.92 23.86
CA LEU A 188 5.72 -8.21 24.88
C LEU A 188 5.80 -9.03 26.17
N LEU A 189 4.71 -9.65 26.63
CA LEU A 189 4.73 -10.57 27.79
C LEU A 189 5.70 -11.73 27.55
N MET A 190 5.70 -12.29 26.34
CA MET A 190 6.63 -13.35 25.96
C MET A 190 8.10 -12.90 25.97
N VAL A 191 8.40 -11.68 25.53
CA VAL A 191 9.78 -11.16 25.44
C VAL A 191 10.29 -10.63 26.78
N PHE A 192 9.45 -9.99 27.59
CA PHE A 192 9.86 -9.34 28.84
C PHE A 192 9.88 -10.28 30.04
N CYS A 193 9.04 -11.31 30.09
CA CYS A 193 8.99 -12.24 31.22
C CYS A 193 10.04 -13.35 31.09
N LYS A 194 10.91 -13.49 32.11
CA LYS A 194 12.00 -14.49 32.14
C LYS A 194 11.63 -15.82 32.81
N THR A 195 10.56 -15.85 33.59
CA THR A 195 10.09 -17.05 34.28
C THR A 195 9.16 -17.87 33.37
N ASN A 196 8.67 -19.02 33.85
CA ASN A 196 7.67 -19.84 33.14
C ASN A 196 6.39 -19.08 32.76
N ILE A 197 6.17 -17.88 33.32
CA ILE A 197 5.14 -16.93 32.93
C ILE A 197 5.22 -16.58 31.43
N ARG A 198 6.40 -16.67 30.81
CA ARG A 198 6.57 -16.51 29.35
C ARG A 198 5.65 -17.42 28.54
N HIS A 199 5.38 -18.62 29.02
CA HIS A 199 4.53 -19.57 28.31
C HIS A 199 3.06 -19.12 28.28
N ILE A 200 2.62 -18.30 29.23
CA ILE A 200 1.29 -17.69 29.22
C ILE A 200 1.16 -16.80 27.97
N GLY A 201 2.18 -15.99 27.65
CA GLY A 201 2.21 -15.18 26.44
C GLY A 201 2.10 -16.03 25.17
N SER A 202 2.83 -17.14 25.07
CA SER A 202 2.74 -18.03 23.90
C SER A 202 1.39 -18.73 23.76
N ILE A 203 0.77 -19.11 24.88
CA ILE A 203 -0.57 -19.74 24.87
C ILE A 203 -1.61 -18.71 24.44
N MET A 204 -1.54 -17.49 24.95
CA MET A 204 -2.46 -16.41 24.59
C MET A 204 -2.35 -16.04 23.10
N ILE A 205 -1.13 -15.94 22.55
CA ILE A 205 -0.92 -15.75 21.10
C ILE A 205 -1.60 -16.87 20.31
N GLY A 206 -1.41 -18.13 20.73
CA GLY A 206 -2.06 -19.28 20.09
C GLY A 206 -3.58 -19.17 20.09
N ILE A 207 -4.17 -18.79 21.22
CA ILE A 207 -5.62 -18.57 21.36
C ILE A 207 -6.08 -17.44 20.45
N THR A 208 -5.39 -16.30 20.43
CA THR A 208 -5.74 -15.14 19.61
C THR A 208 -5.68 -15.47 18.11
N ILE A 209 -4.69 -16.25 17.67
CA ILE A 209 -4.59 -16.75 16.29
C ILE A 209 -5.76 -17.69 15.95
N ILE A 210 -6.09 -18.62 16.86
CA ILE A 210 -7.22 -19.55 16.67
C ILE A 210 -8.54 -18.78 16.57
N ILE A 211 -8.75 -17.77 17.41
CA ILE A 211 -9.93 -16.90 17.37
C ILE A 211 -10.01 -16.16 16.03
N LEU A 212 -8.90 -15.58 15.57
CA LEU A 212 -8.86 -14.84 14.29
C LEU A 212 -9.21 -15.75 13.10
N PHE A 213 -8.75 -17.01 13.12
CA PHE A 213 -9.02 -17.97 12.06
C PHE A 213 -10.45 -18.53 12.11
N THR A 214 -10.97 -18.75 13.32
CA THR A 214 -12.32 -19.31 13.53
C THR A 214 -13.41 -18.25 13.28
N PHE A 215 -13.15 -17.00 13.68
CA PHE A 215 -14.07 -15.88 13.54
C PHE A 215 -13.43 -14.79 12.68
N PRO A 216 -13.34 -14.99 11.35
CA PRO A 216 -12.75 -14.02 10.46
C PRO A 216 -13.51 -12.71 10.53
N TYR A 217 -12.75 -11.61 10.66
CA TYR A 217 -13.33 -10.28 10.78
C TYR A 217 -14.10 -9.91 9.51
N SER A 218 -15.43 -9.90 9.62
CA SER A 218 -16.35 -9.88 8.47
C SER A 218 -16.74 -8.48 7.99
N PHE A 219 -16.02 -7.43 8.39
CA PHE A 219 -16.34 -6.10 7.87
C PHE A 219 -15.87 -5.98 6.42
N SER A 220 -16.82 -6.12 5.50
CA SER A 220 -16.64 -5.84 4.07
C SER A 220 -17.28 -4.48 3.76
N PRO A 221 -16.50 -3.49 3.27
CA PRO A 221 -17.08 -2.26 2.74
C PRO A 221 -17.86 -2.59 1.46
N ASP A 222 -18.84 -1.77 1.09
CA ASP A 222 -19.63 -1.98 -0.13
C ASP A 222 -18.97 -1.35 -1.37
N LEU A 223 -18.21 -0.28 -1.15
CA LEU A 223 -17.59 0.53 -2.20
C LEU A 223 -16.17 0.97 -1.78
N LEU A 224 -15.22 0.81 -2.70
CA LEU A 224 -13.82 1.21 -2.57
C LEU A 224 -13.47 2.29 -3.59
N ILE A 225 -12.79 3.34 -3.14
CA ILE A 225 -12.38 4.47 -3.99
C ILE A 225 -10.89 4.73 -3.79
N SER A 226 -10.14 4.80 -4.89
CA SER A 226 -8.71 5.13 -4.84
C SER A 226 -8.48 6.60 -4.46
N GLU A 227 -7.28 6.92 -3.95
CA GLU A 227 -6.86 8.29 -3.59
C GLU A 227 -7.04 9.30 -4.74
N LYS A 228 -6.94 8.85 -6.00
CA LYS A 228 -7.12 9.72 -7.18
C LYS A 228 -8.56 9.73 -7.72
N GLY A 229 -9.46 8.93 -7.16
CA GLY A 229 -10.89 8.86 -7.55
C GLY A 229 -11.17 8.24 -8.92
N ASN A 230 -10.12 7.79 -9.61
CA ASN A 230 -10.21 7.24 -10.96
C ASN A 230 -10.53 5.73 -10.96
N LEU A 231 -10.02 4.98 -9.98
CA LEU A 231 -10.33 3.56 -9.78
C LEU A 231 -11.36 3.43 -8.67
N VAL A 232 -12.47 2.76 -8.99
CA VAL A 232 -13.58 2.51 -8.08
C VAL A 232 -14.00 1.06 -8.22
N ALA A 233 -14.26 0.39 -7.11
CA ALA A 233 -14.73 -0.99 -7.10
C ALA A 233 -15.89 -1.17 -6.13
N LEU A 234 -16.92 -1.89 -6.57
CA LEU A 234 -17.97 -2.44 -5.72
C LEU A 234 -17.49 -3.79 -5.19
N VAL A 235 -17.76 -4.05 -3.93
CA VAL A 235 -17.38 -5.31 -3.27
C VAL A 235 -18.62 -6.18 -3.15
N ASP A 236 -18.56 -7.39 -3.72
CA ASP A 236 -19.59 -8.40 -3.57
C ASP A 236 -18.98 -9.73 -3.13
N LYS A 237 -19.05 -10.00 -1.82
CA LYS A 237 -18.49 -11.18 -1.13
C LYS A 237 -17.03 -11.45 -1.50
N ASN A 238 -16.80 -12.27 -2.52
CA ASN A 238 -15.47 -12.71 -2.98
C ASN A 238 -15.02 -12.06 -4.29
N THR A 239 -15.83 -11.15 -4.85
CA THR A 239 -15.60 -10.50 -6.13
C THR A 239 -15.47 -8.99 -5.96
N LEU A 240 -14.44 -8.43 -6.60
CA LEU A 240 -14.30 -6.98 -6.79
C LEU A 240 -14.76 -6.63 -8.19
N ILE A 241 -15.84 -5.87 -8.29
CA ILE A 241 -16.39 -5.40 -9.57
C ILE A 241 -15.83 -4.00 -9.77
N SER A 242 -14.89 -3.81 -10.72
CA SER A 242 -14.20 -2.53 -10.89
C SER A 242 -14.59 -1.80 -12.18
N ASN A 243 -14.34 -0.49 -12.22
CA ASN A 243 -14.56 0.33 -13.40
C ASN A 243 -13.46 0.21 -14.47
N TYR A 244 -12.50 -0.71 -14.33
CA TYR A 244 -11.44 -0.99 -15.30
C TYR A 244 -11.39 -2.47 -15.66
N SER A 245 -11.20 -2.78 -16.95
CA SER A 245 -10.95 -4.15 -17.39
C SER A 245 -9.62 -4.69 -16.89
N ASN A 246 -8.60 -3.81 -16.82
CA ASN A 246 -7.29 -4.10 -16.26
C ASN A 246 -6.95 -2.99 -15.25
N PRO A 247 -7.31 -3.15 -13.97
CA PRO A 247 -7.01 -2.14 -12.95
C PRO A 247 -5.50 -2.07 -12.67
N PRO A 248 -4.96 -0.92 -12.22
CA PRO A 248 -3.56 -0.81 -11.80
C PRO A 248 -3.20 -1.87 -10.76
N SER A 249 -2.22 -2.72 -11.09
CA SER A 249 -1.89 -3.92 -10.32
C SER A 249 -1.57 -3.62 -8.86
N PHE A 250 -0.85 -2.53 -8.57
CA PHE A 250 -0.44 -2.16 -7.22
C PHE A 250 -1.61 -1.79 -6.29
N ILE A 251 -2.56 -0.97 -6.74
CA ILE A 251 -3.71 -0.58 -5.91
C ILE A 251 -4.66 -1.76 -5.77
N PHE A 252 -4.89 -2.46 -6.89
CA PHE A 252 -5.84 -3.55 -6.93
C PHE A 252 -5.34 -4.78 -6.14
N SER A 253 -4.03 -5.07 -6.14
CA SER A 253 -3.46 -6.13 -5.30
C SER A 253 -3.68 -5.82 -3.82
N GLN A 254 -3.45 -4.58 -3.37
CA GLN A 254 -3.68 -4.18 -1.98
C GLN A 254 -5.14 -4.39 -1.55
N TRP A 255 -6.11 -4.07 -2.42
CA TRP A 255 -7.53 -4.33 -2.13
C TRP A 255 -7.85 -5.82 -2.02
N LYS A 256 -7.36 -6.63 -2.96
CA LYS A 256 -7.53 -8.10 -2.92
C LYS A 256 -6.92 -8.69 -1.65
N SER A 257 -5.72 -8.25 -1.29
CA SER A 257 -4.99 -8.64 -0.09
C SER A 257 -5.73 -8.27 1.19
N ALA A 258 -6.26 -7.05 1.28
CA ALA A 258 -6.96 -6.56 2.47
C ALA A 258 -8.32 -7.26 2.69
N LEU A 259 -9.06 -7.53 1.61
CA LEU A 259 -10.40 -8.12 1.66
C LEU A 259 -10.43 -9.64 1.43
N ILE A 260 -9.30 -10.27 1.13
CA ILE A 260 -9.21 -11.70 0.78
C ILE A 260 -10.17 -12.05 -0.39
N THR A 261 -10.23 -11.18 -1.39
CA THR A 261 -11.12 -11.33 -2.55
C THR A 261 -10.32 -11.75 -3.79
N PRO A 262 -10.41 -13.02 -4.23
CA PRO A 262 -9.57 -13.50 -5.33
C PRO A 262 -10.08 -13.07 -6.72
N PHE A 263 -11.38 -12.80 -6.85
CA PHE A 263 -12.01 -12.61 -8.16
C PHE A 263 -12.17 -11.14 -8.53
N HIS A 264 -11.95 -10.85 -9.81
CA HIS A 264 -12.14 -9.53 -10.41
C HIS A 264 -13.15 -9.65 -11.55
N GLU A 265 -14.22 -8.85 -11.47
CA GLU A 265 -15.18 -8.72 -12.56
C GLU A 265 -14.91 -7.42 -13.33
N ALA A 266 -14.64 -7.55 -14.62
CA ALA A 266 -14.37 -6.42 -15.52
C ALA A 266 -15.68 -5.69 -15.90
N PRO A 267 -15.60 -4.37 -16.18
CA PRO A 267 -16.75 -3.59 -16.63
C PRO A 267 -17.18 -4.01 -18.05
N HIS A 268 -18.46 -3.87 -18.33
CA HIS A 268 -18.98 -3.88 -19.69
C HIS A 268 -18.65 -2.53 -20.37
N VAL A 269 -17.89 -2.58 -21.46
CA VAL A 269 -17.46 -1.37 -22.18
C VAL A 269 -18.33 -1.16 -23.42
N GLN A 270 -19.09 -0.07 -23.42
CA GLN A 270 -19.90 0.34 -24.56
C GLN A 270 -19.15 1.38 -25.39
N LYS A 271 -19.04 1.13 -26.71
CA LYS A 271 -18.26 1.95 -27.65
C LYS A 271 -19.04 3.13 -28.24
N GLU A 272 -20.37 3.06 -28.24
CA GLU A 272 -21.27 4.07 -28.83
C GLU A 272 -21.73 5.10 -27.79
N ASP A 273 -21.96 6.35 -28.23
CA ASP A 273 -22.54 7.38 -27.36
C ASP A 273 -24.03 7.10 -27.21
N LEU A 274 -24.45 6.86 -25.97
CA LEU A 274 -25.85 6.89 -25.63
C LEU A 274 -26.32 8.35 -25.67
N GLN A 275 -27.28 8.65 -26.55
CA GLN A 275 -27.97 9.92 -26.53
C GLN A 275 -28.63 10.12 -25.15
N GLU A 276 -28.63 11.37 -24.64
CA GLU A 276 -29.16 11.75 -23.32
C GLU A 276 -30.61 11.29 -23.06
N LYS A 277 -31.36 10.87 -24.08
CA LYS A 277 -32.76 10.41 -24.01
C LYS A 277 -32.97 8.99 -23.46
N ASN A 278 -31.94 8.14 -23.36
CA ASN A 278 -32.08 6.72 -22.95
C ASN A 278 -31.79 6.46 -21.46
N GLN A 279 -32.18 7.37 -20.57
CA GLN A 279 -31.84 7.31 -19.13
C GLN A 279 -32.59 6.20 -18.38
N SER A 280 -33.89 6.05 -18.62
CA SER A 280 -34.72 5.02 -17.98
C SER A 280 -34.24 3.62 -18.38
N SER A 281 -33.97 3.41 -19.67
CA SER A 281 -33.43 2.16 -20.20
C SER A 281 -32.07 1.82 -19.61
N LEU A 282 -31.19 2.81 -19.37
CA LEU A 282 -29.90 2.57 -18.72
C LEU A 282 -30.03 2.06 -17.28
N LYS A 283 -30.93 2.64 -16.49
CA LYS A 283 -31.18 2.18 -15.11
C LYS A 283 -31.76 0.77 -15.09
N GLU A 284 -32.66 0.45 -16.02
CA GLU A 284 -33.20 -0.90 -16.17
C GLU A 284 -32.14 -1.92 -16.57
N ILE A 285 -31.32 -1.61 -17.59
CA ILE A 285 -30.21 -2.47 -18.04
C ILE A 285 -29.22 -2.73 -16.89
N LEU A 286 -28.88 -1.70 -16.11
CA LEU A 286 -27.98 -1.84 -14.96
C LEU A 286 -28.57 -2.72 -13.86
N ARG A 287 -29.88 -2.64 -13.62
CA ARG A 287 -30.59 -3.46 -12.62
C ARG A 287 -30.75 -4.91 -13.08
N SER A 288 -30.92 -5.14 -14.39
CA SER A 288 -31.12 -6.48 -14.95
C SER A 288 -29.82 -7.24 -15.23
N MET A 289 -28.65 -6.59 -15.21
CA MET A 289 -27.37 -7.22 -15.57
C MET A 289 -26.88 -8.18 -14.48
N GLN A 290 -26.83 -9.49 -14.79
CA GLN A 290 -26.23 -10.52 -13.94
C GLN A 290 -25.06 -11.23 -14.65
N PRO A 291 -23.87 -11.34 -14.02
CA PRO A 291 -23.49 -10.73 -12.75
C PRO A 291 -23.49 -9.20 -12.85
N ARG A 292 -23.62 -8.50 -11.71
CA ARG A 292 -23.59 -7.04 -11.70
C ARG A 292 -22.23 -6.55 -12.20
N LYS A 293 -22.22 -5.62 -13.14
CA LYS A 293 -20.99 -5.04 -13.71
C LYS A 293 -21.07 -3.52 -13.73
N PHE A 294 -19.90 -2.89 -13.76
CA PHE A 294 -19.82 -1.49 -14.16
C PHE A 294 -20.06 -1.39 -15.68
N LEU A 295 -20.93 -0.48 -16.10
CA LEU A 295 -21.12 -0.08 -17.49
C LEU A 295 -20.29 1.18 -17.76
N CYS A 296 -19.30 1.08 -18.64
CA CYS A 296 -18.42 2.21 -18.99
C CYS A 296 -18.66 2.65 -20.44
N ILE A 297 -18.97 3.94 -20.62
CA ILE A 297 -19.21 4.57 -21.92
C ILE A 297 -17.95 5.35 -22.31
N LYS A 298 -17.34 4.99 -23.45
CA LYS A 298 -16.16 5.66 -24.06
C LYS A 298 -15.06 6.10 -23.09
N LYS A 299 -14.86 5.43 -21.96
CA LYS A 299 -13.93 5.83 -20.87
C LYS A 299 -14.19 7.25 -20.31
N SER A 300 -15.30 7.92 -20.64
CA SER A 300 -15.69 9.25 -20.09
C SER A 300 -16.47 9.11 -18.79
N PHE A 301 -17.34 8.10 -18.72
CA PHE A 301 -18.26 7.89 -17.62
C PHE A 301 -18.47 6.40 -17.40
N CYS A 302 -18.50 5.97 -16.14
CA CYS A 302 -18.83 4.60 -15.77
C CYS A 302 -19.91 4.59 -14.68
N VAL A 303 -20.82 3.62 -14.74
CA VAL A 303 -21.89 3.47 -13.76
C VAL A 303 -21.94 2.03 -13.26
N GLY A 304 -22.03 1.84 -11.96
CA GLY A 304 -22.28 0.55 -11.34
C GLY A 304 -23.54 0.62 -10.47
N CYS A 305 -24.22 -0.51 -10.33
CA CYS A 305 -25.35 -0.65 -9.42
C CYS A 305 -24.94 -1.54 -8.23
N HIS A 306 -25.11 -1.05 -7.02
CA HIS A 306 -24.91 -1.82 -5.80
C HIS A 306 -26.11 -2.73 -5.51
N ARG A 307 -25.96 -3.68 -4.57
CA ARG A 307 -27.04 -4.61 -4.19
C ARG A 307 -28.27 -3.97 -3.58
N SER A 308 -28.11 -2.80 -2.98
CA SER A 308 -29.18 -1.99 -2.40
C SER A 308 -29.79 -1.02 -3.43
N ASP A 309 -29.61 -1.28 -4.73
CA ASP A 309 -30.08 -0.46 -5.86
C ASP A 309 -29.52 0.97 -5.91
N VAL A 310 -28.49 1.26 -5.11
CA VAL A 310 -27.75 2.52 -5.13
C VAL A 310 -26.84 2.56 -6.35
N ILE A 311 -26.96 3.63 -7.13
CA ILE A 311 -26.20 3.80 -8.37
C ILE A 311 -24.94 4.62 -8.10
N VAL A 312 -23.78 4.05 -8.44
CA VAL A 312 -22.47 4.67 -8.28
C VAL A 312 -21.92 5.09 -9.64
N GLY A 313 -21.74 6.39 -9.84
CA GLY A 313 -21.18 7.00 -11.04
C GLY A 313 -19.73 7.40 -10.86
N VAL A 314 -18.91 7.16 -11.89
CA VAL A 314 -17.51 7.62 -11.97
C VAL A 314 -17.37 8.49 -13.20
N LEU A 315 -17.21 9.79 -12.99
CA LEU A 315 -17.08 10.80 -14.02
C LEU A 315 -15.61 11.15 -14.26
N LYS A 316 -15.16 11.03 -15.52
CA LYS A 316 -13.79 11.33 -15.93
C LYS A 316 -13.68 12.55 -16.86
N ARG A 317 -14.73 12.86 -17.63
CA ARG A 317 -14.75 13.96 -18.60
C ARG A 317 -15.94 14.90 -18.38
N LYS A 318 -15.76 16.19 -18.69
CA LYS A 318 -16.73 17.27 -18.41
C LYS A 318 -17.99 17.23 -19.28
N ASP A 319 -17.89 16.63 -20.46
CA ASP A 319 -18.98 16.42 -21.41
C ASP A 319 -20.19 15.69 -20.80
N MET A 320 -19.95 14.74 -19.90
CA MET A 320 -20.98 13.87 -19.33
C MET A 320 -21.48 14.30 -17.94
N ILE A 321 -21.19 15.52 -17.47
CA ILE A 321 -21.59 15.98 -16.13
C ILE A 321 -23.10 15.83 -15.92
N ARG A 322 -23.92 16.37 -16.83
CA ARG A 322 -25.38 16.40 -16.68
C ARG A 322 -25.97 15.00 -16.56
N LEU A 323 -25.60 14.10 -17.47
CA LEU A 323 -26.06 12.72 -17.46
C LEU A 323 -25.62 12.00 -16.17
N SER A 324 -24.36 12.19 -15.77
CA SER A 324 -23.81 11.53 -14.58
C SER A 324 -24.52 11.94 -13.28
N CYS A 325 -24.85 13.23 -13.14
CA CYS A 325 -25.51 13.74 -11.95
C CYS A 325 -26.99 13.35 -11.85
N GLN A 326 -27.65 13.04 -12.97
CA GLN A 326 -29.04 12.57 -12.97
C GLN A 326 -29.15 11.05 -12.75
N LEU A 327 -28.16 10.29 -13.20
CA LEU A 327 -28.17 8.84 -13.11
C LEU A 327 -27.69 8.31 -11.77
N SER A 328 -26.73 8.98 -11.14
CA SER A 328 -25.99 8.46 -9.99
C SER A 328 -26.46 9.02 -8.66
N ASP A 329 -26.59 8.16 -7.66
CA ASP A 329 -26.86 8.55 -6.26
C ASP A 329 -25.57 8.94 -5.55
N ILE A 330 -24.48 8.22 -5.85
CA ILE A 330 -23.11 8.54 -5.45
C ILE A 330 -22.33 8.90 -6.70
N LEU A 331 -21.76 10.10 -6.75
CA LEU A 331 -20.94 10.53 -7.88
C LEU A 331 -19.49 10.75 -7.43
N ILE A 332 -18.57 9.97 -8.01
CA ILE A 332 -17.13 10.17 -7.88
C ILE A 332 -16.63 10.87 -9.13
N THR A 333 -15.85 11.93 -8.97
CA THR A 333 -15.30 12.70 -10.09
C THR A 333 -13.81 12.95 -9.94
N THR A 334 -13.09 12.89 -11.06
CA THR A 334 -11.67 13.29 -11.15
C THR A 334 -11.51 14.74 -11.59
N ILE A 335 -12.62 15.42 -11.88
CA ILE A 335 -12.65 16.80 -12.38
C ILE A 335 -12.66 17.76 -11.20
N ARG A 336 -11.73 18.72 -11.22
CA ARG A 336 -11.72 19.86 -10.30
C ARG A 336 -12.78 20.88 -10.69
N ASP A 337 -13.33 21.58 -9.70
CA ASP A 337 -14.28 22.68 -9.86
C ASP A 337 -15.62 22.27 -10.50
N ILE A 338 -16.22 21.16 -10.04
CA ILE A 338 -17.62 20.85 -10.37
C ILE A 338 -18.53 21.78 -9.57
N ASN A 339 -19.47 22.42 -10.28
CA ASN A 339 -20.50 23.22 -9.64
C ASN A 339 -21.46 22.30 -8.88
N THR A 340 -21.34 22.27 -7.56
CA THR A 340 -22.15 21.44 -6.67
C THR A 340 -23.64 21.73 -6.78
N LYS A 341 -24.04 22.94 -7.22
CA LYS A 341 -25.45 23.30 -7.44
C LYS A 341 -26.07 22.59 -8.64
N LEU A 342 -25.26 22.16 -9.61
CA LEU A 342 -25.73 21.45 -10.81
C LEU A 342 -26.00 19.96 -10.55
N CYS A 343 -25.50 19.41 -9.44
CA CYS A 343 -25.53 17.98 -9.15
C CYS A 343 -26.10 17.74 -7.75
N ASN A 344 -27.42 17.56 -7.67
CA ASN A 344 -28.10 17.19 -6.42
C ASN A 344 -28.03 15.68 -6.19
N VAL A 345 -26.83 15.18 -5.92
CA VAL A 345 -26.57 13.77 -5.59
C VAL A 345 -26.45 13.59 -4.09
N SER A 346 -26.77 12.39 -3.59
CA SER A 346 -26.73 12.08 -2.15
C SER A 346 -25.31 12.16 -1.59
N LEU A 347 -24.30 11.77 -2.38
CA LEU A 347 -22.90 11.87 -2.01
C LEU A 347 -22.05 12.24 -3.22
N LEU A 348 -21.36 13.38 -3.15
CA LEU A 348 -20.41 13.84 -4.18
C LEU A 348 -18.99 13.74 -3.64
N ILE A 349 -18.13 12.98 -4.32
CA ILE A 349 -16.74 12.78 -3.96
C ILE A 349 -15.86 13.44 -5.01
N THR A 350 -15.22 14.54 -4.60
CA THR A 350 -14.38 15.36 -5.46
C THR A 350 -12.90 15.09 -5.22
N PRO A 351 -12.01 15.50 -6.15
CA PRO A 351 -10.56 15.36 -5.95
C PRO A 351 -10.07 16.05 -4.68
N GLU A 352 -10.68 17.18 -4.28
CA GLU A 352 -10.28 17.93 -3.08
C GLU A 352 -10.57 17.16 -1.79
N ILE A 353 -11.69 16.41 -1.75
CA ILE A 353 -12.02 15.52 -0.63
C ILE A 353 -10.99 14.39 -0.55
N LEU A 354 -10.72 13.73 -1.67
CA LEU A 354 -9.78 12.60 -1.74
C LEU A 354 -8.34 13.03 -1.46
N GLN A 355 -7.94 14.25 -1.82
CA GLN A 355 -6.61 14.77 -1.51
C GLN A 355 -6.40 14.96 0.00
N LYS A 356 -7.47 15.33 0.72
CA LYS A 356 -7.48 15.51 2.18
C LYS A 356 -7.62 14.19 2.95
N GLN A 357 -8.51 13.31 2.49
CA GLN A 357 -8.92 12.09 3.20
C GLN A 357 -8.20 10.82 2.71
N GLY A 358 -7.53 10.88 1.56
CA GLY A 358 -6.89 9.74 0.92
C GLY A 358 -7.89 8.83 0.19
N SER A 359 -7.62 7.52 0.20
CA SER A 359 -8.56 6.51 -0.26
C SER A 359 -9.76 6.38 0.69
N LEU A 360 -10.91 5.98 0.16
CA LEU A 360 -12.16 5.88 0.91
C LEU A 360 -12.75 4.47 0.82
N GLU A 361 -13.24 3.99 1.95
CA GLU A 361 -14.16 2.87 2.09
C GLU A 361 -15.54 3.40 2.42
N ILE A 362 -16.57 2.93 1.73
CA ILE A 362 -17.95 3.33 1.98
C ILE A 362 -18.80 2.09 2.23
N THR A 363 -19.48 2.08 3.37
CA THR A 363 -20.55 1.13 3.68
C THR A 363 -21.89 1.83 3.45
N ILE A 364 -22.73 1.19 2.64
CA ILE A 364 -24.03 1.71 2.24
C ILE A 364 -25.07 1.10 3.18
N ILE A 365 -25.71 1.94 3.98
CA ILE A 365 -26.82 1.50 4.82
C ILE A 365 -28.11 1.71 4.02
N PRO A 366 -28.78 0.62 3.59
CA PRO A 366 -30.04 0.75 2.87
C PRO A 366 -31.07 1.45 3.76
N PRO A 367 -31.95 2.29 3.19
CA PRO A 367 -32.99 2.94 3.96
C PRO A 367 -33.96 1.91 4.54
N SER A 368 -34.37 2.07 5.80
CA SER A 368 -35.35 1.18 6.43
C SER A 368 -36.79 1.44 5.96
N ASN A 369 -37.05 2.65 5.45
CA ASN A 369 -38.33 3.11 4.90
C ASN A 369 -38.09 3.87 3.58
N ASP A 370 -39.05 3.85 2.66
CA ASP A 370 -38.96 4.52 1.33
C ASP A 370 -38.68 6.05 1.39
N ASN A 371 -39.00 6.70 2.51
CA ASN A 371 -38.80 8.15 2.68
C ASN A 371 -37.44 8.52 3.31
N ASP A 372 -36.67 7.54 3.79
CA ASP A 372 -35.37 7.82 4.40
C ASP A 372 -34.27 7.95 3.34
N LYS A 373 -33.42 8.96 3.50
CA LYS A 373 -32.22 9.10 2.65
C LYS A 373 -31.24 7.97 2.96
N VAL A 374 -30.61 7.44 1.92
CA VAL A 374 -29.51 6.48 2.04
C VAL A 374 -28.42 7.07 2.93
N LYS A 375 -28.00 6.31 3.95
CA LYS A 375 -26.92 6.72 4.86
C LYS A 375 -25.62 6.03 4.46
N PHE A 376 -24.53 6.76 4.57
CA PHE A 376 -23.20 6.27 4.22
C PHE A 376 -22.29 6.34 5.45
N ILE A 377 -21.63 5.24 5.77
CA ILE A 377 -20.49 5.26 6.69
C ILE A 377 -19.24 5.32 5.83
N ILE A 378 -18.52 6.44 5.93
CA ILE A 378 -17.28 6.67 5.17
C ILE A 378 -16.11 6.47 6.13
N LYS A 379 -15.22 5.55 5.80
CA LYS A 379 -13.91 5.39 6.44
C LYS A 379 -12.83 5.90 5.50
N SER A 380 -12.09 6.91 5.95
CA SER A 380 -11.01 7.51 5.20
C SER A 380 -9.67 6.92 5.60
N ALA A 381 -8.73 6.84 4.66
CA ALA A 381 -7.37 6.43 4.99
C ALA A 381 -6.63 7.41 5.89
N ILE A 382 -7.04 8.68 5.88
CA ILE A 382 -6.48 9.74 6.72
C ILE A 382 -7.59 10.30 7.59
N GLU A 383 -7.62 9.87 8.86
CA GLU A 383 -8.67 10.27 9.82
C GLU A 383 -8.38 11.62 10.51
N ASN A 384 -7.10 11.98 10.70
CA ASN A 384 -6.70 13.15 11.48
C ASN A 384 -5.80 14.14 10.72
N LEU A 385 -6.43 15.19 10.16
CA LEU A 385 -5.74 16.36 9.60
C LEU A 385 -5.21 17.33 10.67
N HIS A 386 -5.43 17.04 11.96
CA HIS A 386 -5.03 17.90 13.07
C HIS A 386 -3.53 17.86 13.41
N PHE A 387 -2.81 16.85 12.93
CA PHE A 387 -1.39 16.81 13.18
C PHE A 387 -0.69 18.00 12.48
N PRO A 388 0.24 18.71 13.14
CA PRO A 388 0.89 19.90 12.58
C PRO A 388 1.50 19.64 11.19
N TRP A 389 1.94 18.41 10.97
CA TRP A 389 2.62 17.96 9.77
C TRP A 389 1.67 17.53 8.62
N THR A 390 0.37 17.32 8.87
CA THR A 390 -0.64 17.05 7.81
C THR A 390 -1.27 18.33 7.23
N LYS A 391 -1.00 19.50 7.80
CA LYS A 391 -1.54 20.80 7.35
C LYS A 391 -1.13 21.20 5.93
N HIS A 392 0.02 20.73 5.43
CA HIS A 392 0.53 21.07 4.09
C HIS A 392 -0.13 20.31 2.93
N ARG A 393 -1.10 19.42 3.20
CA ARG A 393 -1.88 18.70 2.17
C ARG A 393 -3.05 19.52 1.61
N ILE A 394 -3.49 20.54 2.34
CA ILE A 394 -4.55 21.49 1.94
C ILE A 394 -3.88 22.61 1.14
#